data_AF-A0A839IAP4-F1
#
_entry.id   AF-A0A839IAP4-F1
#
_cell.length_a   1.000
_cell.length_b   1.000
_cell.length_c   1.000
_cell.angle_alpha   90.00
_cell.angle_beta   90.00
_cell.angle_gamma   90.00
#
_symmetry.space_group_name_H-M   'P 1'
#
loop_
_entity.id
_entity.type
_entity.pdbx_description
1 polymer ?
#
loop_
_entity_poly.entity_id
_entity_poly.type
_entity_poly.pdbx_seq_one_letter_code
_entity_poly.pdbx_strand_id
1 'polypeptide(L)'
;INGELMFSRNYDNKYKRSGLALWIGALNKQYLATDLFSGQITDVQVWNRGLTQKEVRQYMAEMPNGTELDLQAAYDFNRWRGDWVYNKVSGQYDLKLVNGAYLKKR
;
A
#
# COMPACT_ATOMS: atom_id res chain seq x y z
N ILE A 1 0.89 -7.11 14.54
CA ILE A 1 -0.31 -6.25 14.61
C ILE A 1 -0.01 -5.15 15.62
N ASN A 2 -0.40 -3.90 15.36
CA ASN A 2 -0.07 -2.76 16.25
C ASN A 2 1.44 -2.63 16.55
N GLY A 3 2.30 -2.87 15.55
CA GLY A 3 3.75 -2.83 15.71
C GLY A 3 4.37 -4.05 16.41
N GLU A 4 3.58 -5.05 16.82
CA GLU A 4 4.09 -6.28 17.45
C GLU A 4 4.15 -7.45 16.47
N LEU A 5 5.18 -8.29 16.61
CA LEU A 5 5.33 -9.50 15.81
C LEU A 5 4.35 -10.56 16.30
N MET A 6 3.42 -10.97 15.43
CA MET A 6 2.47 -12.05 15.75
C MET A 6 2.93 -13.41 15.22
N PHE A 7 3.61 -13.42 14.08
CA PHE A 7 4.01 -14.63 13.38
C PHE A 7 5.22 -14.37 12.50
N SER A 8 6.11 -15.35 12.37
CA SER A 8 7.24 -15.32 11.45
C SER A 8 7.46 -16.69 10.80
N ARG A 9 7.96 -16.69 9.57
CA ARG A 9 8.32 -17.89 8.82
C ARG A 9 9.47 -17.55 7.86
N ASN A 10 10.42 -18.47 7.71
CA ASN A 10 11.52 -18.33 6.77
C ASN A 10 11.11 -18.80 5.38
N TYR A 11 11.53 -18.07 4.35
CA TYR A 11 11.29 -18.40 2.94
C TYR A 11 12.47 -17.99 2.07
N ASP A 12 12.69 -18.75 1.00
CA ASP A 12 13.56 -18.33 -0.10
C ASP A 12 12.86 -17.25 -0.94
N ASN A 13 13.63 -16.29 -1.45
CA ASN A 13 13.10 -15.19 -2.25
C ASN A 13 12.92 -15.58 -3.74
N LYS A 14 12.01 -16.53 -4.03
CA LYS A 14 11.78 -17.09 -5.38
C LYS A 14 10.55 -16.50 -6.09
N TYR A 15 10.27 -15.21 -5.91
CA TYR A 15 9.10 -14.57 -6.52
C TYR A 15 9.41 -14.01 -7.91
N LYS A 16 8.52 -14.28 -8.87
CA LYS A 16 8.55 -13.65 -10.20
C LYS A 16 7.72 -12.37 -10.16
N ARG A 17 8.20 -11.31 -10.82
CA ARG A 17 7.42 -10.09 -11.00
C ARG A 17 6.13 -10.42 -11.75
N SER A 18 5.01 -9.93 -11.23
CA SER A 18 3.73 -10.00 -11.94
C SER A 18 3.72 -8.96 -13.07
N GLY A 19 3.13 -9.31 -14.22
CA GLY A 19 2.80 -8.33 -15.25
C GLY A 19 1.49 -7.57 -14.96
N LEU A 20 0.78 -7.94 -13.90
CA LEU A 20 -0.47 -7.32 -13.49
C LEU A 20 -0.21 -6.16 -12.52
N ALA A 21 -1.09 -5.16 -12.56
CA ALA A 21 -1.06 -4.07 -11.58
C ALA A 21 -1.31 -4.59 -10.16
N LEU A 22 -0.60 -4.03 -9.18
CA LEU A 22 -0.89 -4.24 -7.76
C LEU A 22 -2.28 -3.69 -7.43
N TRP A 23 -3.15 -4.53 -6.89
CA TRP A 23 -4.45 -4.12 -6.39
C TRP A 23 -4.46 -4.16 -4.87
N ILE A 24 -5.14 -3.18 -4.28
CA ILE A 24 -5.30 -3.04 -2.82
C ILE A 24 -6.79 -3.18 -2.54
N GLY A 25 -7.15 -4.02 -1.58
CA GLY A 25 -8.54 -4.31 -1.23
C GLY A 25 -9.23 -5.36 -2.13
N ALA A 26 -8.51 -6.00 -3.06
CA ALA A 26 -8.96 -7.13 -3.85
C ALA A 26 -7.77 -7.91 -4.43
N LEU A 27 -7.98 -9.15 -4.82
CA LEU A 27 -7.04 -9.90 -5.66
C LEU A 27 -7.20 -9.50 -7.12
N ASN A 28 -6.07 -9.27 -7.81
CA ASN A 28 -6.04 -9.10 -9.26
C ASN A 28 -5.89 -10.47 -9.95
N LYS A 29 -7.01 -11.09 -10.31
CA LYS A 29 -7.02 -12.37 -11.03
C LYS A 29 -7.16 -12.11 -12.53
N GLN A 30 -6.05 -11.77 -13.19
CA GLN A 30 -6.02 -11.45 -14.62
C GLN A 30 -7.01 -10.34 -14.99
N TYR A 31 -6.84 -9.17 -14.37
CA TYR A 31 -7.66 -7.96 -14.57
C TYR A 31 -9.09 -8.02 -14.00
N LEU A 32 -9.43 -9.09 -13.26
CA LEU A 32 -10.70 -9.22 -12.55
C LEU A 32 -10.52 -9.05 -11.05
N ALA A 33 -11.45 -8.31 -10.43
CA ALA A 33 -11.56 -8.17 -8.99
C ALA A 33 -12.16 -9.43 -8.40
N THR A 34 -11.37 -10.15 -7.60
CA THR A 34 -11.89 -11.23 -6.76
C THR A 34 -11.49 -10.98 -5.31
N ASP A 35 -12.12 -11.70 -4.38
CA ASP A 35 -11.73 -11.69 -2.96
C ASP A 35 -11.73 -10.27 -2.36
N LEU A 36 -12.85 -9.57 -2.56
CA LEU A 36 -12.98 -8.16 -2.16
C LEU A 36 -12.90 -8.03 -0.63
N PHE A 37 -12.11 -7.05 -0.20
CA PHE A 37 -12.09 -6.62 1.19
C PHE A 37 -13.23 -5.63 1.45
N SER A 38 -14.09 -5.95 2.43
CA SER A 38 -15.14 -5.04 2.90
C SER A 38 -14.64 -4.31 4.15
N GLY A 39 -14.16 -3.08 3.98
CA GLY A 39 -13.65 -2.28 5.08
C GLY A 39 -12.96 -1.00 4.62
N GLN A 40 -12.25 -0.36 5.54
CA GLN A 40 -11.48 0.86 5.28
C GLN A 40 -9.99 0.54 5.24
N ILE A 41 -9.29 1.15 4.29
CA ILE A 41 -7.84 1.07 4.14
C ILE A 41 -7.29 2.50 4.13
N THR A 42 -6.19 2.72 4.82
CA THR A 42 -5.44 3.98 4.84
C THR A 42 -3.95 3.69 4.92
N ASP A 43 -3.14 4.71 4.66
CA ASP A 43 -1.69 4.73 4.92
C ASP A 43 -0.90 3.59 4.26
N VAL A 44 -1.26 3.27 3.00
CA VAL A 44 -0.62 2.19 2.25
C VAL A 44 0.79 2.59 1.84
N GLN A 45 1.75 1.74 2.19
CA GLN A 45 3.17 1.91 1.89
C GLN A 45 3.74 0.63 1.28
N VAL A 46 4.65 0.77 0.32
CA VAL A 46 5.36 -0.35 -0.33
C VAL A 46 6.86 -0.11 -0.21
N TRP A 47 7.57 -1.10 0.32
CA TRP A 47 9.02 -1.04 0.56
C TRP A 47 9.72 -2.18 -0.17
N ASN A 48 10.91 -1.95 -0.71
CA ASN A 48 11.71 -2.99 -1.37
C ASN A 48 12.54 -3.83 -0.36
N ARG A 49 12.45 -3.50 0.92
CA ARG A 49 13.19 -4.12 2.03
C ARG A 49 12.28 -4.46 3.20
N GLY A 50 12.76 -5.35 4.06
CA GLY A 50 12.14 -5.58 5.36
C GLY A 50 12.37 -4.39 6.30
N LEU A 51 11.28 -3.87 6.87
CA LEU A 51 11.36 -2.86 7.94
C LEU A 51 11.63 -3.52 9.29
N THR A 52 12.41 -2.86 10.13
CA THR A 52 12.56 -3.22 11.54
C THR A 52 11.29 -2.90 12.33
N GLN A 53 11.12 -3.51 13.50
CA GLN A 53 9.96 -3.23 14.35
C GLN A 53 9.86 -1.74 14.77
N LYS A 54 11.00 -1.09 15.00
CA LYS A 54 11.05 0.34 15.32
C LYS A 54 10.54 1.18 14.15
N GLU A 55 10.98 0.88 12.93
CA GLU A 55 10.52 1.56 11.72
C GLU A 55 9.03 1.32 11.46
N VAL A 56 8.53 0.10 11.66
CA VAL A 56 7.09 -0.19 11.57
C VAL A 56 6.31 0.71 12.54
N ARG A 57 6.71 0.78 13.82
CA ARG A 57 6.04 1.66 14.80
C ARG A 57 6.10 3.13 14.41
N GLN A 58 7.24 3.60 13.91
CA GLN A 58 7.40 4.97 13.43
C GLN A 58 6.45 5.26 12.26
N TYR A 59 6.45 4.42 11.22
CA TYR A 59 5.66 4.66 10.01
C TYR A 59 4.16 4.34 10.14
N MET A 60 3.78 3.66 11.23
CA MET A 60 2.38 3.55 11.64
C MET A 60 1.85 4.84 12.28
N ALA A 61 2.71 5.58 12.98
CA ALA A 61 2.34 6.83 13.63
C ALA A 61 2.41 8.02 12.66
N GLU A 62 3.39 8.01 11.76
CA GLU A 62 3.64 9.09 10.81
C GLU A 62 4.02 8.54 9.44
N MET A 63 3.27 8.93 8.40
CA MET A 63 3.53 8.49 7.04
C MET A 63 4.91 8.98 6.56
N PRO A 64 5.70 8.12 5.86
CA PRO A 64 6.97 8.54 5.28
C PRO A 64 6.84 9.74 4.33
N ASN A 65 7.91 10.51 4.18
CA ASN A 65 7.97 11.73 3.37
C ASN A 65 7.98 11.46 1.87
N GLY A 66 8.30 10.24 1.44
CA GLY A 66 8.40 9.86 0.04
C GLY A 66 9.84 9.84 -0.49
N THR A 67 10.81 10.27 0.32
CA THR A 67 12.23 10.37 -0.03
C THR A 67 13.10 9.33 0.68
N GLU A 68 12.50 8.50 1.52
CA GLU A 68 13.17 7.44 2.24
C GLU A 68 13.78 6.44 1.27
N LEU A 69 15.03 6.04 1.52
CA LEU A 69 15.67 4.99 0.76
C LEU A 69 14.80 3.73 0.80
N ASP A 70 14.70 3.06 -0.34
CA ASP A 70 13.98 1.78 -0.51
C ASP A 70 12.44 1.84 -0.43
N LEU A 71 11.85 3.02 -0.19
CA LEU A 71 10.42 3.25 -0.32
C LEU A 71 10.02 3.30 -1.80
N GLN A 72 9.04 2.47 -2.19
CA GLN A 72 8.56 2.35 -3.57
C GLN A 72 7.25 3.10 -3.81
N ALA A 73 6.39 3.18 -2.79
CA ALA A 73 5.16 3.97 -2.83
C ALA A 73 4.71 4.34 -1.41
N ALA A 74 4.15 5.52 -1.26
CA ALA A 74 3.45 5.96 -0.05
C ALA A 74 2.21 6.76 -0.47
N TYR A 75 1.04 6.14 -0.36
CA TYR A 75 -0.21 6.70 -0.86
C TYR A 75 -0.90 7.53 0.22
N ASP A 76 -0.99 8.83 -0.01
CA ASP A 76 -1.65 9.79 0.89
C ASP A 76 -3.13 9.93 0.52
N PHE A 77 -3.98 9.22 1.25
CA PHE A 77 -5.44 9.20 1.05
C PHE A 77 -6.10 10.54 1.39
N ASN A 78 -5.38 11.51 1.99
CA ASN A 78 -5.87 12.88 2.20
C ASN A 78 -5.61 13.78 0.99
N ARG A 79 -4.78 13.36 0.03
CA ARG A 79 -4.45 14.12 -1.18
C ARG A 79 -4.87 13.34 -2.42
N TRP A 80 -5.99 13.72 -3.00
CA TRP A 80 -6.59 13.00 -4.13
C TRP A 80 -7.15 13.94 -5.20
N ARG A 81 -7.35 13.43 -6.42
CA ARG A 81 -7.96 14.13 -7.56
C ARG A 81 -8.87 13.18 -8.32
N GLY A 82 -10.19 13.36 -8.19
CA GLY A 82 -11.17 12.40 -8.72
C GLY A 82 -10.97 11.03 -8.08
N ASP A 83 -10.81 9.98 -8.89
CA ASP A 83 -10.56 8.64 -8.35
C ASP A 83 -9.06 8.34 -8.13
N TRP A 84 -8.17 9.34 -8.20
CA TRP A 84 -6.74 9.11 -8.09
C TRP A 84 -6.16 9.63 -6.78
N VAL A 85 -5.35 8.82 -6.11
CA VAL A 85 -4.66 9.11 -4.84
C VAL A 85 -3.20 9.47 -5.11
N TYR A 86 -2.69 10.47 -4.39
CA TYR A 86 -1.32 10.95 -4.52
C TYR A 86 -0.33 9.98 -3.90
N ASN A 87 0.75 9.68 -4.62
CA ASN A 87 1.90 8.92 -4.16
C ASN A 87 3.06 9.87 -3.88
N LYS A 88 3.49 9.90 -2.62
CA LYS A 88 4.56 10.81 -2.17
C LYS A 88 5.92 10.50 -2.81
N VAL A 89 6.15 9.25 -3.24
CA VAL A 89 7.41 8.83 -3.87
C VAL A 89 7.50 9.30 -5.31
N SER A 90 6.45 9.06 -6.11
CA SER A 90 6.44 9.43 -7.53
C SER A 90 6.13 10.92 -7.75
N GLY A 91 5.51 11.57 -6.76
CA GLY A 91 4.98 12.93 -6.91
C GLY A 91 3.75 13.00 -7.82
N GLN A 92 3.09 11.88 -8.08
CA GLN A 92 1.98 11.75 -9.02
C GLN A 92 0.73 11.17 -8.36
N TYR A 93 -0.40 11.26 -9.07
CA TYR A 93 -1.66 10.62 -8.71
C TYR A 93 -1.76 9.29 -9.47
N ASP A 94 -1.20 8.22 -8.93
CA ASP A 94 -0.96 6.95 -9.64
C ASP A 94 -1.60 5.70 -8.97
N LEU A 95 -2.34 5.87 -7.86
CA LEU A 95 -3.28 4.86 -7.36
C LEU A 95 -4.71 5.24 -7.74
N LYS A 96 -5.37 4.37 -8.51
CA LYS A 96 -6.76 4.58 -8.97
C LYS A 96 -7.75 3.80 -8.12
N LEU A 97 -8.79 4.47 -7.64
CA LEU A 97 -9.97 3.88 -7.03
C LEU A 97 -10.88 3.35 -8.14
N VAL A 98 -11.28 2.09 -8.01
CA VAL A 98 -12.09 1.36 -9.02
C VAL A 98 -13.03 0.40 -8.30
N ASN A 99 -13.97 -0.18 -9.04
CA ASN A 99 -14.87 -1.23 -8.54
C ASN A 99 -15.65 -0.82 -7.27
N GLY A 100 -16.08 0.45 -7.22
CA GLY A 100 -16.86 0.97 -6.10
C GLY A 100 -16.05 1.37 -4.88
N ALA A 101 -14.71 1.33 -4.93
CA ALA A 101 -13.88 2.00 -3.93
C ALA A 101 -14.06 3.52 -4.03
N TYR A 102 -14.21 4.19 -2.89
CA TYR A 102 -14.38 5.64 -2.83
C TYR A 102 -13.73 6.22 -1.58
N LEU A 103 -13.40 7.51 -1.63
CA LEU A 103 -13.00 8.28 -0.45
C LEU A 103 -14.24 8.96 0.14
N LYS A 104 -14.38 8.85 1.46
CA LYS A 104 -15.39 9.61 2.20
C LYS A 104 -14.68 10.79 2.84
N LYS A 105 -15.16 12.02 2.61
CA LYS A 105 -14.74 13.16 3.43
C LYS A 105 -15.08 12.85 4.88
N ARG A 106 -14.11 13.08 5.77
CA ARG A 106 -14.33 12.98 7.22
C ARG A 106 -15.36 13.99 7.67
#